data_AF-A0A928B2J6-F1
#
_entry.id   AF-A0A928B2J6-F1
#
_cell.length_a   1.000
_cell.length_b   1.000
_cell.length_c   1.000
_cell.angle_alpha   90.00
_cell.angle_beta   90.00
_cell.angle_gamma   90.00
#
_symmetry.space_group_name_H-M   'P 1'
#
loop_
_entity.id
_entity.type
_entity.pdbx_description
1 polymer ?
#
loop_
_entity_poly.entity_id
_entity_poly.type
_entity_poly.pdbx_seq_one_letter_code
_entity_poly.pdbx_strand_id
1 'polypeptide(L)'
;MVRYILYYLAIVNVATFIAYGIDKWKACRGRWRISEKMLLLLAAVGGSIGALCAMQVCHHKTQHKKFRFGVPVILLLQIVAAVYFGGKIL
;
A
#
# COMPACT_ATOMS: atom_id res chain seq x y z
N MET A 1 -5.90 15.95 17.90
CA MET A 1 -4.84 15.02 17.43
C MET A 1 -5.31 14.09 16.31
N VAL A 2 -6.43 13.37 16.45
CA VAL A 2 -6.92 12.38 15.47
C VAL A 2 -7.08 12.94 14.04
N ARG A 3 -7.51 14.20 13.89
CA ARG A 3 -7.67 14.85 12.58
C ARG A 3 -6.36 14.93 11.77
N TYR A 4 -5.22 15.16 12.42
CA TYR A 4 -3.91 15.20 11.76
C TYR A 4 -3.45 13.80 11.29
N ILE A 5 -3.78 12.76 12.07
CA ILE A 5 -3.48 11.36 11.73
C ILE A 5 -4.28 10.94 10.49
N LEU A 6 -5.55 11.36 10.39
CA LEU A 6 -6.39 11.11 9.21
C LEU A 6 -5.84 11.81 7.96
N TYR A 7 -5.41 13.07 8.05
CA TYR A 7 -4.78 13.77 6.92
C TYR A 7 -3.48 13.09 6.48
N TYR A 8 -2.63 12.69 7.43
CA TYR A 8 -1.39 11.96 7.13
C TYR A 8 -1.69 10.64 6.40
N LEU A 9 -2.62 9.83 6.92
CA LEU A 9 -3.04 8.57 6.31
C LEU A 9 -3.63 8.77 4.90
N ALA A 10 -4.43 9.81 4.69
CA ALA A 10 -5.00 10.12 3.38
C ALA A 10 -3.90 10.42 2.36
N ILE A 11 -2.93 11.27 2.72
CA ILE A 11 -1.80 11.62 1.84
C ILE A 11 -0.95 10.38 1.52
N VAL A 12 -0.63 9.56 2.51
CA VAL A 12 0.18 8.34 2.32
C VAL A 12 -0.55 7.33 1.42
N ASN A 13 -1.87 7.17 1.56
CA ASN A 13 -2.64 6.30 0.67
C ASN A 13 -2.69 6.82 -0.77
N VAL A 14 -2.89 8.13 -0.97
CA VAL A 14 -2.86 8.74 -2.32
C VAL A 14 -1.48 8.62 -2.95
N ALA A 15 -0.41 8.93 -2.22
CA ALA A 15 0.96 8.78 -2.70
C ALA A 15 1.28 7.34 -3.09
N THR A 16 0.82 6.37 -2.29
CA THR A 16 0.98 4.94 -2.58
C THR A 16 0.21 4.53 -3.84
N PHE A 17 -1.02 5.01 -4.00
CA PHE A 17 -1.81 4.76 -5.20
C PHE A 17 -1.10 5.29 -6.47
N ILE A 18 -0.59 6.52 -6.42
CA ILE A 18 0.15 7.14 -7.53
C ILE A 18 1.44 6.36 -7.82
N ALA A 19 2.19 5.94 -6.80
CA ALA A 19 3.41 5.16 -6.99
C ALA A 19 3.16 3.85 -7.74
N TYR A 20 2.07 3.14 -7.39
CA TYR A 20 1.64 1.93 -8.10
C TYR A 20 1.19 2.24 -9.55
N GLY A 21 0.49 3.35 -9.77
CA GLY A 21 0.11 3.79 -11.12
C GLY A 21 1.32 4.15 -11.99
N ILE A 22 2.30 4.84 -11.42
CA ILE A 22 3.57 5.19 -12.09
C ILE A 22 4.36 3.93 -12.44
N ASP A 23 4.34 2.91 -11.57
CA ASP A 23 4.99 1.62 -11.88
C ASP A 23 4.40 0.98 -13.15
N LYS A 24 3.07 0.95 -13.27
CA LYS A 24 2.39 0.48 -14.49
C LYS A 24 2.74 1.33 -15.71
N TRP A 25 2.78 2.65 -15.56
CA TRP A 25 3.13 3.55 -16.65
C TRP A 25 4.59 3.37 -17.12
N LYS A 26 5.52 3.17 -16.18
CA LYS A 26 6.92 2.82 -16.48
C LYS A 26 7.03 1.47 -17.17
N ALA A 27 6.22 0.47 -16.77
CA ALA A 27 6.14 -0.82 -17.42
C ALA A 27 5.68 -0.73 -18.89
N CYS A 28 4.71 0.14 -19.19
CA CYS A 28 4.26 0.38 -20.57
C CYS A 28 5.30 1.14 -21.41
N ARG A 29 6.09 2.04 -20.80
CA ARG A 29 7.13 2.82 -21.50
C ARG A 29 8.49 2.13 -21.58
N GLY A 30 8.60 0.87 -21.15
CA GLY A 30 9.86 0.12 -21.13
C GLY A 30 10.96 0.74 -20.25
N ARG A 31 10.56 1.59 -19.28
CA ARG A 31 11.48 2.24 -18.34
C ARG A 31 11.75 1.34 -17.14
N TRP A 32 12.79 1.66 -16.38
CA TRP A 32 13.21 0.91 -15.19
C TRP A 32 12.04 0.80 -14.19
N ARG A 33 11.66 -0.44 -13.85
CA ARG A 33 10.54 -0.73 -12.94
C ARG A 33 10.89 -0.38 -11.49
N ILE A 34 9.88 0.01 -10.71
CA ILE A 34 10.08 0.30 -9.29
C ILE A 34 10.28 -1.02 -8.55
N SER A 35 11.25 -1.07 -7.66
CA SER A 35 11.54 -2.25 -6.85
C SER A 35 10.31 -2.69 -6.06
N GLU A 36 9.92 -3.96 -6.24
CA GLU A 36 8.82 -4.63 -5.54
C GLU A 36 8.86 -4.42 -4.01
N LYS A 37 10.07 -4.35 -3.44
CA LYS A 37 10.30 -4.08 -2.01
C LYS A 37 9.81 -2.70 -1.59
N MET A 38 10.01 -1.67 -2.43
CA MET A 38 9.65 -0.29 -2.11
C MET A 38 8.13 -0.10 -2.11
N LEU A 39 7.44 -0.73 -3.05
CA LEU A 39 5.97 -0.77 -3.12
C LEU A 39 5.34 -1.48 -1.91
N LEU A 40 5.96 -2.57 -1.43
CA LEU A 40 5.56 -3.25 -0.19
C LEU A 40 5.84 -2.39 1.04
N LEU A 41 6.96 -1.66 1.05
CA LEU A 41 7.32 -0.77 2.16
C LEU A 41 6.35 0.41 2.27
N LEU A 42 5.93 1.02 1.15
CA LEU A 42 4.89 2.06 1.14
C LEU A 42 3.55 1.55 1.70
N ALA A 43 3.15 0.32 1.35
CA ALA A 43 1.99 -0.31 1.96
C ALA A 43 2.18 -0.45 3.47
N ALA A 44 3.32 -1.00 3.91
CA ALA A 44 3.64 -1.22 5.32
C ALA A 44 3.71 0.06 6.17
N VAL A 45 4.09 1.20 5.59
CA VAL A 45 4.14 2.51 6.28
C VAL A 45 2.75 3.11 6.53
N GLY A 46 1.71 2.65 5.83
CA GLY A 46 0.34 3.13 6.01
C GLY A 46 -0.45 3.32 4.71
N GLY A 47 0.16 2.96 3.57
CA GLY A 47 -0.46 3.05 2.25
C GLY A 47 -1.24 1.80 1.83
N SER A 48 -1.51 0.86 2.73
CA SER A 48 -2.09 -0.45 2.42
C SER A 48 -3.41 -0.38 1.65
N ILE A 49 -4.27 0.59 2.00
CA ILE A 49 -5.56 0.80 1.34
C ILE A 49 -5.35 1.34 -0.08
N GLY A 50 -4.47 2.34 -0.24
CA GLY A 50 -4.08 2.89 -1.54
C GLY A 50 -3.38 1.86 -2.43
N ALA A 51 -2.56 0.98 -1.85
CA ALA A 51 -1.91 -0.12 -2.54
C ALA A 51 -2.93 -1.16 -3.03
N LEU A 52 -3.89 -1.56 -2.20
CA LEU A 52 -4.96 -2.49 -2.60
C LEU A 52 -5.84 -1.89 -3.71
N CYS A 53 -6.29 -0.64 -3.55
CA CYS A 53 -7.05 0.05 -4.58
C CYS A 53 -6.26 0.13 -5.89
N ALA A 54 -4.97 0.47 -5.83
CA ALA A 54 -4.14 0.54 -7.02
C ALA A 54 -3.94 -0.82 -7.67
N MET A 55 -3.78 -1.90 -6.91
CA MET A 55 -3.70 -3.27 -7.45
C MET A 55 -5.00 -3.67 -8.17
N GLN A 56 -6.16 -3.39 -7.57
CA GLN A 56 -7.47 -3.70 -8.15
C GLN A 56 -7.72 -2.89 -9.43
N VAL A 57 -7.48 -1.58 -9.39
CA VAL A 57 -7.72 -0.68 -10.53
C VAL A 57 -6.74 -0.95 -11.66
N CYS A 58 -5.46 -1.13 -11.35
CA CYS A 58 -4.45 -1.27 -12.38
C CYS A 58 -4.34 -2.69 -12.92
N HIS A 59 -4.99 -3.69 -12.31
CA HIS A 59 -4.85 -5.12 -12.65
C HIS A 59 -3.37 -5.51 -12.84
N HIS A 60 -2.48 -4.82 -12.12
CA HIS A 60 -1.05 -4.86 -12.38
C HIS A 60 -0.45 -5.91 -11.47
N LYS A 61 0.20 -6.92 -12.06
CA LYS A 61 0.96 -7.96 -11.35
C LYS A 61 0.18 -8.72 -10.23
N THR A 62 -1.10 -9.01 -10.42
CA THR A 62 -1.85 -10.00 -9.59
C THR A 62 -1.32 -11.43 -9.71
N GLN A 63 -0.45 -11.70 -10.69
CA GLN A 63 0.15 -13.00 -10.97
C GLN A 63 1.41 -13.30 -10.12
N HIS A 64 2.08 -12.29 -9.55
CA HIS A 64 3.20 -12.55 -8.64
C HIS A 64 2.68 -12.84 -7.24
N LYS A 65 2.81 -14.11 -6.81
CA LYS A 65 2.39 -14.62 -5.50
C LYS A 65 2.83 -13.71 -4.33
N LYS A 66 3.99 -13.07 -4.45
CA LYS A 66 4.54 -12.13 -3.45
C LYS A 66 3.67 -10.89 -3.25
N PHE A 67 3.06 -10.33 -4.29
CA PHE A 67 2.18 -9.16 -4.18
C PHE A 67 0.77 -9.55 -3.79
N ARG A 68 0.26 -10.65 -4.37
CA ARG A 68 -1.08 -11.17 -4.08
C ARG A 68 -1.25 -11.60 -2.63
N PHE A 69 -0.22 -12.17 -1.99
CA PHE A 69 -0.26 -12.51 -0.57
C PHE A 69 0.40 -11.45 0.31
N GLY A 70 1.48 -10.80 -0.13
CA GLY A 70 2.25 -9.87 0.69
C GLY A 70 1.44 -8.65 1.14
N VAL A 71 0.67 -8.01 0.25
CA VAL A 71 -0.13 -6.84 0.64
C VAL A 71 -1.30 -7.17 1.55
N PRO A 72 -2.13 -8.21 1.32
CA PRO A 72 -3.14 -8.57 2.31
C PRO A 72 -2.54 -9.07 3.63
N VAL A 73 -1.37 -9.73 3.63
CA VAL A 73 -0.67 -10.10 4.87
C VAL A 73 -0.20 -8.87 5.63
N ILE A 74 0.42 -7.89 4.96
CA ILE A 74 0.83 -6.61 5.59
C ILE A 74 -0.38 -5.88 6.17
N LEU A 75 -1.50 -5.89 5.44
CA LEU A 75 -2.74 -5.24 5.88
C LEU A 75 -3.35 -5.95 7.10
N LEU A 76 -3.36 -7.29 7.11
CA LEU A 76 -3.71 -8.09 8.28
C LEU A 76 -2.83 -7.76 9.48
N LEU A 77 -1.52 -7.67 9.27
CA LEU A 77 -0.55 -7.36 10.32
C LEU A 77 -0.76 -5.94 10.87
N GLN A 78 -1.08 -4.97 10.01
CA GLN A 78 -1.48 -3.62 10.42
C GLN A 78 -2.81 -3.60 11.19
N ILE A 79 -3.81 -4.38 10.78
CA ILE A 79 -5.09 -4.46 11.51
C ILE A 79 -4.86 -5.08 12.90
N VAL A 80 -4.11 -6.18 12.98
CA VAL A 80 -3.76 -6.81 14.27
C VAL A 80 -3.00 -5.84 15.16
N ALA A 81 -2.00 -5.14 14.62
CA ALA A 81 -1.28 -4.12 15.37
C ALA A 81 -2.21 -2.98 15.80
N ALA A 82 -3.06 -2.47 14.91
CA ALA A 82 -4.01 -1.40 15.22
C ALA A 82 -5.03 -1.82 16.29
N VAL A 83 -5.52 -3.05 16.28
CA VAL A 83 -6.41 -3.59 17.31
C VAL A 83 -5.67 -3.77 18.63
N TYR A 84 -4.43 -4.25 18.60
CA TYR A 84 -3.62 -4.46 19.81
C TYR A 84 -3.22 -3.14 20.48
N PHE A 85 -2.82 -2.14 19.70
CA PHE A 85 -2.48 -0.81 20.20
C PHE A 85 -3.74 0.03 20.51
N GLY A 86 -4.80 -0.11 19.72
CA GLY A 86 -6.08 0.58 19.91
C GLY A 86 -6.86 0.06 21.11
N GLY A 87 -6.81 -1.25 21.40
CA GLY A 87 -7.39 -1.82 22.62
C GLY A 87 -6.66 -1.40 23.90
N LYS A 88 -5.46 -0.80 23.77
CA LYS A 88 -4.70 -0.21 24.87
C LYS A 88 -4.90 1.30 24.99
N ILE A 89 -5.54 1.93 23.98
CA ILE A 89 -5.79 3.37 23.92
C ILE A 89 -7.23 3.73 24.31
N LEU A 90 -8.12 2.74 24.45
CA LEU A 90 -9.52 2.89 24.85
C LEU A 90 -9.71 2.59 26.35
#